data_AF-A0A0L7QTB7-F1
#
_entry.id   AF-A0A0L7QTB7-F1
#
_cell.length_a   1.000
_cell.length_b   1.000
_cell.length_c   1.000
_cell.angle_alpha   90.00
_cell.angle_beta   90.00
_cell.angle_gamma   90.00
#
_symmetry.space_group_name_H-M   'P 1'
#
loop_
_entity.id
_entity.type
_entity.pdbx_description
1 polymer ?
#
loop_
_entity_poly.entity_id
_entity_poly.type
_entity_poly.pdbx_seq_one_letter_code
_entity_poly.pdbx_strand_id
1 'polypeptide(L)'
;MSTRLRNAKKNNKGLGGQGKLTDKVIGELSKYYGNAIRNNKNNTEAMKNAILATLYHKCSTDAYPQHQFCPEGTDSWCSWQKAKSDKKLNDYKPRTDT
;
A
#
# COMPACT_ATOMS: atom_id res chain seq x y z
N MET A 1 0.55 -4.96 -15.90
CA MET A 1 1.52 -5.07 -14.77
C MET A 1 1.29 -6.27 -13.87
N SER A 2 0.06 -6.66 -13.55
CA SER A 2 -0.24 -7.75 -12.60
C SER A 2 0.31 -9.13 -13.00
N THR A 3 0.53 -9.41 -14.29
CA THR A 3 1.02 -10.70 -14.80
C THR A 3 2.31 -11.17 -14.14
N ARG A 4 3.28 -10.27 -13.93
CA ARG A 4 4.57 -10.64 -13.30
C ARG A 4 4.37 -11.10 -11.86
N LEU A 5 3.51 -10.43 -11.10
CA LEU A 5 3.17 -10.81 -9.73
C LEU A 5 2.39 -12.14 -9.68
N ARG A 6 1.47 -12.38 -10.63
CA ARG A 6 0.75 -13.66 -10.72
C ARG A 6 1.70 -14.82 -11.05
N ASN A 7 2.66 -14.59 -11.95
CA ASN A 7 3.71 -15.58 -12.25
C ASN A 7 4.62 -15.81 -11.04
N ALA A 8 5.02 -14.76 -10.33
CA ALA A 8 5.80 -14.90 -9.10
C ALA A 8 5.04 -15.71 -8.03
N LYS A 9 3.74 -15.43 -7.82
CA LYS A 9 2.86 -16.21 -6.93
C LYS A 9 2.83 -17.69 -7.31
N LYS A 10 2.72 -17.99 -8.61
CA LYS A 10 2.62 -19.37 -9.13
C LYS A 10 3.94 -20.13 -9.01
N ASN A 11 5.07 -19.48 -9.32
CA ASN A 11 6.36 -20.14 -9.46
C ASN A 11 7.13 -20.24 -8.14
N ASN A 12 6.70 -19.54 -7.09
CA ASN A 12 7.36 -19.57 -5.78
C ASN A 12 6.42 -20.18 -4.74
N LYS A 13 6.72 -21.42 -4.33
CA LYS A 13 5.94 -22.14 -3.33
C LYS A 13 5.90 -21.35 -2.02
N GLY A 14 4.70 -21.18 -1.46
CA GLY A 14 4.51 -20.51 -0.17
C GLY A 14 4.24 -19.00 -0.25
N LEU A 15 4.32 -18.36 -1.43
CA LEU A 15 3.95 -16.94 -1.59
C LEU A 15 2.43 -16.69 -1.65
N GLY A 16 1.66 -17.64 -2.16
CA GLY A 16 0.19 -17.55 -2.23
C GLY A 16 -0.49 -18.06 -0.96
N GLY A 17 -1.76 -17.68 -0.76
CA GLY A 17 -2.62 -18.15 0.33
C GLY A 17 -3.26 -17.02 1.13
N GLN A 18 -4.11 -17.39 2.09
CA GLN A 18 -4.72 -16.43 3.03
C GLN A 18 -3.63 -15.70 3.83
N GLY A 19 -3.77 -14.39 3.99
CA GLY A 19 -2.76 -13.55 4.64
C GLY A 19 -1.46 -13.36 3.85
N LYS A 20 -1.43 -13.73 2.57
CA LYS A 20 -0.25 -13.64 1.71
C LYS A 20 -0.57 -12.96 0.37
N LEU A 21 0.20 -13.25 -0.68
CA LEU A 21 0.00 -12.68 -2.01
C LEU A 21 -1.22 -13.31 -2.70
N THR A 22 -2.41 -12.75 -2.45
CA THR A 22 -3.66 -13.14 -3.12
C THR A 22 -3.86 -12.37 -4.42
N ASP A 23 -4.77 -12.83 -5.29
CA ASP A 23 -5.10 -12.11 -6.52
C ASP A 23 -5.71 -10.72 -6.27
N LYS A 24 -6.41 -10.57 -5.14
CA LYS A 24 -6.93 -9.28 -4.64
C LYS A 24 -5.77 -8.35 -4.31
N VAL A 25 -4.80 -8.79 -3.49
CA VAL A 25 -3.60 -8.01 -3.14
C VAL A 25 -2.80 -7.63 -4.39
N ILE A 26 -2.62 -8.55 -5.36
CA ILE A 26 -1.95 -8.25 -6.64
C ILE A 26 -2.69 -7.16 -7.41
N GLY A 27 -4.02 -7.21 -7.45
CA GLY A 27 -4.86 -6.19 -8.10
C GLY A 27 -4.68 -4.82 -7.47
N GLU A 28 -4.73 -4.74 -6.14
CA GLU A 28 -4.53 -3.51 -5.38
C GLU A 28 -3.13 -2.92 -5.59
N LEU A 29 -2.07 -3.73 -5.45
CA LEU A 29 -0.70 -3.30 -5.69
C LEU A 29 -0.51 -2.75 -7.11
N SER A 30 -1.09 -3.44 -8.11
CA SER A 30 -1.02 -2.99 -9.50
C SER A 30 -1.74 -1.66 -9.72
N LYS A 31 -2.89 -1.45 -9.05
CA LYS A 31 -3.66 -0.20 -9.12
C LYS A 31 -2.88 0.96 -8.50
N TYR A 32 -2.37 0.79 -7.28
CA TYR A 32 -1.61 1.83 -6.59
C TYR A 32 -0.33 2.20 -7.34
N TYR A 33 0.42 1.20 -7.81
CA TYR A 33 1.62 1.43 -8.60
C TYR A 33 1.32 2.20 -9.90
N GLY A 34 0.25 1.84 -10.61
CA GLY A 34 -0.19 2.56 -11.80
C GLY A 34 -0.60 4.01 -11.50
N ASN A 35 -1.27 4.26 -10.37
CA ASN A 35 -1.62 5.61 -9.92
C ASN A 35 -0.37 6.44 -9.58
N ALA A 36 0.61 5.85 -8.89
CA ALA A 36 1.87 6.52 -8.55
C ALA A 36 2.59 7.04 -9.80
N ILE A 37 2.67 6.23 -10.87
CA ILE A 37 3.26 6.66 -12.15
C ILE A 37 2.44 7.77 -12.80
N ARG A 38 1.12 7.54 -12.98
CA ARG A 38 0.27 8.49 -13.71
C ARG A 38 0.20 9.86 -13.05
N ASN A 39 0.10 9.89 -11.71
CA ASN A 39 -0.05 11.13 -10.96
C ASN A 39 1.26 11.92 -10.84
N ASN A 40 2.41 11.26 -11.03
CA ASN A 40 3.73 11.88 -10.85
C ASN A 40 4.59 11.81 -12.12
N LYS A 41 3.97 11.78 -13.30
CA LYS A 41 4.65 11.57 -14.60
C LYS A 41 5.84 12.51 -14.88
N ASN A 42 5.82 13.72 -14.33
CA ASN A 42 6.84 14.75 -14.54
C ASN A 42 7.77 14.93 -13.33
N ASN A 43 7.63 14.11 -12.28
CA ASN A 43 8.44 14.20 -11.07
C ASN A 43 8.82 12.79 -10.59
N THR A 44 10.03 12.36 -10.97
CA THR A 44 10.54 11.02 -10.67
C THR A 44 10.70 10.77 -9.16
N GLU A 45 11.06 11.79 -8.39
CA GLU A 45 11.21 11.65 -6.94
C GLU A 45 9.85 11.45 -6.27
N ALA A 46 8.85 12.27 -6.63
CA ALA A 46 7.48 12.11 -6.14
C ALA A 46 6.89 10.75 -6.56
N MET A 47 7.20 10.29 -7.77
CA MET A 47 6.81 8.95 -8.25
C MET A 47 7.43 7.84 -7.38
N LYS A 48 8.73 7.92 -7.10
CA LYS A 48 9.44 6.97 -6.22
C LYS A 48 8.81 6.95 -4.83
N ASN A 49 8.55 8.12 -4.24
CA ASN A 49 7.94 8.23 -2.92
C ASN A 49 6.53 7.64 -2.91
N ALA A 50 5.72 7.88 -3.93
CA ALA A 50 4.37 7.29 -4.04
C ALA A 50 4.39 5.75 -4.22
N ILE A 51 5.39 5.22 -4.95
CA ILE A 51 5.61 3.77 -5.05
C ILE A 51 6.01 3.19 -3.69
N LEU A 52 6.96 3.82 -2.98
CA LEU A 52 7.40 3.39 -1.65
C LEU A 52 6.27 3.48 -0.62
N ALA A 53 5.42 4.52 -0.69
CA ALA A 53 4.24 4.66 0.17
C ALA A 53 3.30 3.44 0.05
N THR A 54 3.13 2.91 -1.16
CA THR A 54 2.31 1.71 -1.40
C THR A 54 2.92 0.48 -0.74
N LEU A 55 4.23 0.31 -0.88
CA LEU A 55 4.96 -0.83 -0.30
C LEU A 55 4.91 -0.77 1.23
N TYR A 56 5.29 0.35 1.83
CA TYR A 56 5.30 0.54 3.28
C TYR A 56 3.90 0.40 3.86
N HIS A 57 2.88 0.98 3.22
CA HIS A 57 1.51 0.82 3.66
C HIS A 57 1.07 -0.65 3.72
N LYS A 58 1.44 -1.48 2.73
CA LYS A 58 1.06 -2.90 2.67
C LYS A 58 1.93 -3.80 3.56
N CYS A 59 3.14 -3.38 3.93
CA CYS A 59 3.99 -4.07 4.89
C CYS A 59 3.81 -3.58 6.33
N SER A 60 2.99 -2.54 6.54
CA SER A 60 2.70 -1.95 7.84
C SER A 60 1.95 -2.95 8.73
N THR A 61 2.30 -2.98 10.01
CA THR A 61 1.61 -3.75 11.05
C THR A 61 1.41 -2.87 12.27
N ASP A 62 0.57 -3.29 13.20
CA ASP A 62 0.26 -2.50 14.41
C ASP A 62 1.51 -2.30 15.28
N ALA A 63 2.34 -3.34 15.38
CA ALA A 63 3.62 -3.28 16.09
C ALA A 63 4.68 -2.45 15.35
N TYR A 64 4.62 -2.42 14.01
CA TYR A 64 5.58 -1.72 13.16
C TYR A 64 4.84 -0.88 12.10
N PRO A 65 4.29 0.29 12.50
CA PRO A 65 3.55 1.14 11.59
C PRO A 65 4.50 1.78 10.57
N GLN A 66 4.26 1.51 9.28
CA GLN A 66 5.07 1.97 8.16
C GLN A 66 4.21 2.81 7.20
N HIS A 67 3.86 4.01 7.64
CA HIS A 67 3.03 4.95 6.87
C HIS A 67 3.83 6.11 6.28
N GLN A 68 5.16 5.94 6.14
CA GLN A 68 6.02 6.93 5.52
C GLN A 68 5.62 7.13 4.05
N PHE A 69 5.72 8.36 3.55
CA PHE A 69 5.37 8.78 2.19
C PHE A 69 3.90 8.65 1.79
N CYS A 70 3.04 8.05 2.62
CA CYS A 70 1.61 8.19 2.45
C CYS A 70 1.24 9.68 2.53
N PRO A 71 0.33 10.18 1.68
CA PRO A 71 -0.09 11.57 1.73
C PRO A 71 -0.66 11.87 3.13
N GLU A 72 -0.35 13.04 3.66
CA GLU A 72 -0.87 13.49 4.95
C GLU A 72 -2.24 14.16 4.77
N GLY A 73 -2.94 14.37 5.88
CA GLY A 73 -4.21 15.09 5.90
C GLY A 73 -5.46 14.21 5.79
N THR A 74 -6.61 14.85 5.96
CA THR A 74 -7.94 14.22 5.99
C THR A 74 -8.36 13.60 4.66
N ASP A 75 -7.76 14.03 3.55
CA ASP A 75 -8.04 13.48 2.22
C ASP A 75 -7.13 12.31 1.85
N SER A 76 -6.23 11.92 2.75
CA SER A 76 -5.31 10.81 2.51
C SER A 76 -6.06 9.50 2.22
N TRP A 77 -5.60 8.74 1.23
CA TRP A 77 -6.08 7.38 1.04
C TRP A 77 -5.60 6.43 2.16
N CYS A 78 -4.59 6.83 2.93
CA CYS A 78 -4.10 6.09 4.09
C CYS A 78 -4.95 6.43 5.31
N SER A 79 -5.72 5.45 5.80
CA SER A 79 -6.59 5.61 6.96
C SER A 79 -5.83 5.96 8.24
N TRP A 80 -4.59 5.50 8.39
CA TRP A 80 -3.73 5.89 9.51
C TRP A 80 -3.36 7.38 9.46
N GLN A 81 -2.99 7.90 8.27
CA GLN A 81 -2.69 9.32 8.11
C GLN A 81 -3.93 10.19 8.34
N LYS A 82 -5.11 9.73 7.92
CA LYS A 82 -6.40 10.37 8.25
C LYS A 82 -6.61 10.45 9.77
N ALA A 83 -6.50 9.32 10.46
CA ALA A 83 -6.69 9.27 11.92
C ALA A 83 -5.67 10.15 12.65
N LYS A 84 -4.42 10.20 12.17
CA LYS A 84 -3.39 11.11 12.69
C LYS A 84 -3.80 12.58 12.50
N SER A 85 -4.26 12.95 11.31
CA SER A 85 -4.74 14.30 11.01
C SER A 85 -5.93 14.71 11.88
N ASP A 86 -6.84 13.77 12.15
CA ASP A 86 -8.04 13.99 12.98
C ASP A 86 -7.75 13.93 14.49
N LYS A 87 -6.49 13.68 14.90
CA LYS A 87 -6.09 13.44 16.29
C LYS A 87 -6.82 12.25 16.96
N LYS A 88 -7.21 11.25 16.16
CA LYS A 88 -7.93 10.02 16.59
C LYS A 88 -7.06 8.78 16.51
N LEU A 89 -5.73 8.93 16.61
CA LEU A 89 -4.81 7.80 16.44
C LEU A 89 -4.94 6.76 17.55
N ASN A 90 -5.29 7.19 18.78
CA ASN A 90 -5.47 6.29 19.92
C ASN A 90 -6.64 5.32 19.73
N ASP A 91 -7.65 5.71 18.95
CA ASP A 91 -8.84 4.91 18.65
C ASP A 91 -8.76 4.22 17.29
N TYR A 92 -7.64 4.40 16.56
CA TYR A 92 -7.50 3.90 15.21
C TYR A 92 -7.41 2.38 15.20
N LYS A 93 -8.29 1.75 14.42
CA LYS A 93 -8.20 0.34 14.07
C LYS A 93 -7.76 0.21 12.61
N PRO A 94 -6.66 -0.49 12.32
CA PRO A 94 -6.24 -0.75 10.95
C PRO A 94 -7.34 -1.48 10.19
N ARG A 95 -7.48 -1.13 8.91
CA ARG A 95 -8.37 -1.87 8.04
C ARG A 95 -7.78 -3.27 7.86
N THR A 96 -8.49 -4.27 8.38
CA THR A 96 -8.18 -5.67 8.11
C THR A 96 -8.55 -5.96 6.66
N ASP A 97 -7.58 -5.86 5.76
CA ASP A 97 -7.75 -6.31 4.37
C ASP A 97 -7.79 -7.85 4.36
N THR A 98 -8.96 -8.43 4.66
CA THR A 98 -9.25 -9.87 4.47
C THR A 98 -9.24 -10.26 3.00
#